data_AF-A0A3C1FNW0-F1
#
_entry.id   AF-A0A3C1FNW0-F1
#
_cell.length_a   1.000
_cell.length_b   1.000
_cell.length_c   1.000
_cell.angle_alpha   90.00
_cell.angle_beta   90.00
_cell.angle_gamma   90.00
#
_symmetry.space_group_name_H-M   'P 1'
#
loop_
_entity.id
_entity.type
_entity.pdbx_description
1 polymer ?
#
loop_
_entity_poly.entity_id
_entity_poly.type
_entity_poly.pdbx_seq_one_letter_code
_entity_poly.pdbx_strand_id
1 'polypeptide(L)'
;MGKVTGFKEYERSERPHQAVEERLKHFKEFVIPLDDEELVRQGARCMDCGIPYCHSGCPVNNIIPDWNDLVYQQQWREAAEVLHSTNNFPEFTGRICPAPCEAACTLNIDDVPVAIKTIECAIIDRAWQEGWITPEIAEHKTGKRVAVVGSGPSGLACAQQLARAGHDVTVYEKNARIGGLLRYGIPDFKME
;
A
#
# COMPACT_ATOMS: atom_id res chain seq x y z
N MET A 1 -18.75 7.20 -4.77
CA MET A 1 -17.64 6.72 -3.93
C MET A 1 -17.61 7.54 -2.64
N GLY A 2 -17.34 6.92 -1.50
CA GLY A 2 -17.32 7.58 -0.19
C GLY A 2 -18.67 8.18 0.22
N LYS A 3 -18.64 9.05 1.24
CA LYS A 3 -19.79 9.87 1.61
C LYS A 3 -19.67 11.21 0.88
N VAL A 4 -20.68 11.63 0.13
CA VAL A 4 -20.67 12.86 -0.68
C VAL A 4 -20.23 14.11 0.11
N THR A 5 -20.56 14.17 1.40
CA THR A 5 -20.18 15.27 2.32
C THR A 5 -19.16 14.86 3.36
N GLY A 6 -18.58 13.66 3.29
CA GLY A 6 -17.70 13.10 4.32
C GLY A 6 -16.47 13.97 4.61
N PHE A 7 -15.88 14.60 3.58
CA PHE A 7 -14.77 15.54 3.74
C PHE A 7 -15.12 16.81 4.52
N LYS A 8 -16.40 17.17 4.63
CA LYS A 8 -16.89 18.31 5.44
C LYS A 8 -17.26 17.91 6.87
N GLU A 9 -17.50 16.63 7.10
CA GLU A 9 -18.08 16.12 8.36
C GLU A 9 -17.03 15.46 9.27
N TYR A 10 -16.03 14.81 8.67
CA TYR A 10 -14.98 14.11 9.42
C TYR A 10 -13.68 14.86 9.24
N GLU A 11 -12.90 15.03 10.31
CA GLU A 11 -11.54 15.56 10.24
C GLU A 11 -10.55 14.47 9.78
N ARG A 12 -9.39 14.89 9.27
CA ARG A 12 -8.34 13.94 8.88
C ARG A 12 -7.70 13.39 10.15
N SER A 13 -7.61 12.07 10.22
CA SER A 13 -6.90 11.37 11.28
C SER A 13 -5.62 10.74 10.74
N GLU A 14 -4.53 10.88 11.48
CA GLU A 14 -3.24 10.26 11.17
C GLU A 14 -2.90 9.22 12.22
N ARG A 15 -2.11 8.21 11.82
CA ARG A 15 -1.61 7.18 12.72
C ARG A 15 -0.76 7.81 13.82
N PRO A 16 -1.15 7.69 15.10
CA PRO A 16 -0.33 8.22 16.18
C PRO A 16 0.97 7.45 16.31
N HIS A 17 1.93 8.03 17.01
CA HIS A 17 3.18 7.36 17.37
C HIS A 17 3.16 6.98 18.85
N GLN A 18 3.82 5.88 19.20
CA GLN A 18 4.16 5.58 20.59
C GLN A 18 4.96 6.74 21.22
N ALA A 19 4.87 6.85 22.55
CA ALA A 19 5.59 7.87 23.30
C ALA A 19 7.10 7.79 23.03
N VAL A 20 7.78 8.93 23.08
CA VAL A 20 9.21 9.03 22.74
C VAL A 20 10.04 8.13 23.64
N GLU A 21 9.72 8.11 24.93
CA GLU A 21 10.40 7.32 25.97
C GLU A 21 10.26 5.82 25.75
N GLU A 22 9.20 5.39 25.06
CA GLU A 22 8.95 3.98 24.74
C GLU A 22 9.67 3.57 23.46
N ARG A 23 9.49 4.33 22.37
CA ARG A 23 10.07 3.99 21.06
C ARG A 23 11.59 4.11 21.00
N LEU A 24 12.23 4.77 21.96
CA LEU A 24 13.70 4.79 22.10
C LEU A 24 14.28 3.47 22.65
N LYS A 25 13.44 2.56 23.16
CA LYS A 25 13.87 1.30 23.78
C LYS A 25 13.97 0.12 22.80
N HIS A 26 13.51 0.27 21.56
CA HIS A 26 13.50 -0.79 20.55
C HIS A 26 13.65 -0.24 19.13
N PHE A 27 13.80 -1.15 18.17
CA PHE A 27 13.88 -0.83 16.74
C PHE A 27 12.64 -1.29 15.94
N LYS A 28 11.57 -1.72 16.60
CA LYS A 28 10.28 -2.09 15.97
C LYS A 28 9.48 -0.86 15.51
N GLU A 29 8.52 -1.03 14.60
CA GLU A 29 7.57 0.03 14.22
C GLU A 29 6.84 0.56 15.46
N PHE A 30 6.78 1.88 15.55
CA PHE A 30 6.13 2.60 16.65
C PHE A 30 4.89 3.37 16.18
N VAL A 31 4.53 3.23 14.90
CA VAL A 31 3.34 3.84 14.31
C VAL A 31 2.14 2.97 14.68
N ILE A 32 1.14 3.56 15.29
CA ILE A 32 -0.03 2.86 15.81
C ILE A 32 -1.12 2.91 14.72
N PRO A 33 -1.68 1.76 14.29
CA PRO A 33 -2.78 1.73 13.35
C PRO A 33 -4.00 2.48 13.86
N LEU A 34 -4.77 3.08 12.96
CA LEU A 34 -6.11 3.58 13.27
C LEU A 34 -7.06 2.39 13.46
N ASP A 35 -8.12 2.58 14.24
CA ASP A 35 -9.19 1.60 14.33
C ASP A 35 -10.07 1.57 13.07
N ASP A 36 -10.83 0.50 12.91
CA ASP A 36 -11.69 0.27 11.74
C ASP A 36 -12.73 1.38 11.55
N GLU A 37 -13.30 1.92 12.64
CA GLU A 37 -14.31 2.97 12.55
C GLU A 37 -13.71 4.26 12.00
N GLU A 38 -12.52 4.62 12.48
CA GLU A 38 -11.79 5.78 12.01
C GLU A 38 -11.31 5.59 10.57
N LEU A 39 -10.83 4.41 10.19
CA LEU A 39 -10.47 4.10 8.80
C LEU A 39 -11.66 4.24 7.83
N VAL A 40 -12.85 3.78 8.24
CA VAL A 40 -14.09 3.95 7.48
C VAL A 40 -14.40 5.45 7.30
N ARG A 41 -14.24 6.27 8.35
CA ARG A 41 -14.42 7.74 8.25
C ARG A 41 -13.39 8.38 7.34
N GLN A 42 -12.13 7.95 7.39
CA GLN A 42 -11.08 8.44 6.51
C GLN A 42 -11.34 8.07 5.04
N GLY A 43 -11.82 6.87 4.75
CA GLY A 43 -12.29 6.47 3.42
C GLY A 43 -13.48 7.31 2.94
N ALA A 44 -14.39 7.66 3.86
CA ALA A 44 -15.54 8.50 3.58
C ALA A 44 -15.18 9.94 3.16
N ARG A 45 -13.97 10.43 3.46
CA ARG A 45 -13.49 11.77 3.05
C ARG A 45 -13.17 11.86 1.55
N CYS A 46 -13.14 10.75 0.79
CA CYS A 46 -12.93 10.81 -0.65
C CYS A 46 -14.07 11.58 -1.35
N MET A 47 -13.73 12.57 -2.17
CA MET A 47 -14.71 13.45 -2.83
C MET A 47 -15.33 12.88 -4.11
N ASP A 48 -14.95 11.67 -4.53
CA ASP A 48 -15.38 11.08 -5.81
C ASP A 48 -15.14 12.03 -7.00
N CYS A 49 -13.89 12.51 -7.11
CA CYS A 49 -13.52 13.50 -8.12
C CYS A 49 -13.69 12.95 -9.54
N GLY A 50 -14.39 13.69 -10.42
CA GLY A 50 -14.52 13.30 -11.83
C GLY A 50 -13.18 13.14 -12.56
N ILE A 51 -12.14 13.87 -12.13
CA ILE A 51 -10.75 13.64 -12.54
C ILE A 51 -9.93 13.36 -11.26
N PRO A 52 -9.59 12.09 -10.97
CA PRO A 52 -8.87 11.74 -9.75
C PRO A 52 -7.38 12.02 -9.90
N TYR A 53 -6.94 13.25 -9.58
CA TYR A 53 -5.51 13.63 -9.65
C TYR A 53 -4.61 12.78 -8.76
N CYS A 54 -5.15 12.16 -7.72
CA CYS A 54 -4.43 11.20 -6.88
C CYS A 54 -3.92 9.98 -7.68
N HIS A 55 -4.60 9.55 -8.75
CA HIS A 55 -4.13 8.49 -9.65
C HIS A 55 -2.81 8.91 -10.30
N SER A 56 -2.82 10.06 -10.97
CA SER A 56 -1.65 10.59 -11.68
C SER A 56 -0.51 10.99 -10.73
N GLY A 57 -0.85 11.37 -9.48
CA GLY A 57 0.14 11.63 -8.44
C GLY A 57 0.81 10.36 -7.91
N CYS A 58 0.19 9.19 -8.09
CA CYS A 58 0.76 7.92 -7.70
C CYS A 58 1.65 7.36 -8.82
N PRO A 59 2.94 7.09 -8.60
CA PRO A 59 3.82 6.56 -9.64
C PRO A 59 3.42 5.20 -10.23
N VAL A 60 2.62 4.42 -9.49
CA VAL A 60 2.06 3.14 -9.96
C VAL A 60 0.62 3.27 -10.47
N ASN A 61 0.10 4.50 -10.61
CA ASN A 61 -1.26 4.81 -11.04
C ASN A 61 -2.34 4.01 -10.28
N ASN A 62 -2.19 3.96 -8.96
CA ASN A 62 -3.10 3.21 -8.10
C ASN A 62 -4.53 3.77 -8.18
N ILE A 63 -5.52 2.88 -8.07
CA ILE A 63 -6.96 3.16 -8.24
C ILE A 63 -7.57 3.60 -6.90
N ILE A 64 -7.08 4.74 -6.41
CA ILE A 64 -7.24 5.19 -5.02
C ILE A 64 -8.69 5.41 -4.57
N PRO A 65 -9.56 6.10 -5.32
CA PRO A 65 -10.96 6.30 -4.96
C PRO A 65 -11.71 4.98 -4.79
N ASP A 66 -11.43 3.98 -5.61
CA ASP A 66 -12.12 2.68 -5.60
C ASP A 66 -11.87 1.95 -4.29
N TRP A 67 -10.61 1.75 -3.90
CA TRP A 67 -10.34 1.06 -2.64
C TRP A 67 -10.64 1.92 -1.41
N ASN A 68 -10.65 3.26 -1.50
CA ASN A 68 -11.18 4.12 -0.43
C ASN A 68 -12.68 3.91 -0.22
N ASP A 69 -13.44 3.81 -1.31
CA ASP A 69 -14.88 3.54 -1.28
C ASP A 69 -15.18 2.15 -0.72
N LEU A 70 -14.41 1.15 -1.13
CA LEU A 70 -14.52 -0.21 -0.61
C LEU A 70 -14.23 -0.25 0.89
N VAL A 71 -13.20 0.47 1.38
CA VAL A 71 -12.95 0.61 2.83
C VAL A 71 -14.12 1.29 3.53
N TYR A 72 -14.67 2.37 2.97
CA TYR A 72 -15.86 3.03 3.52
C TYR A 72 -17.07 2.09 3.61
N GLN A 73 -17.24 1.21 2.62
CA GLN A 73 -18.28 0.17 2.60
C GLN A 73 -17.91 -1.08 3.41
N GLN A 74 -16.75 -1.10 4.07
CA GLN A 74 -16.21 -2.23 4.83
C GLN A 74 -15.98 -3.50 3.99
N GLN A 75 -15.80 -3.35 2.67
CA GLN A 75 -15.46 -4.39 1.71
C GLN A 75 -13.93 -4.56 1.60
N TRP A 76 -13.33 -4.98 2.71
CA TRP A 76 -11.87 -4.99 2.90
C TRP A 76 -11.13 -5.96 1.98
N ARG A 77 -11.75 -7.10 1.66
CA ARG A 77 -11.13 -8.11 0.80
C ARG A 77 -11.05 -7.61 -0.63
N GLU A 78 -12.15 -7.08 -1.14
CA GLU A 78 -12.24 -6.46 -2.45
C GLU A 78 -11.30 -5.25 -2.53
N ALA A 79 -11.18 -4.45 -1.45
CA ALA A 79 -10.22 -3.35 -1.38
C ALA A 79 -8.77 -3.85 -1.57
N ALA A 80 -8.41 -4.97 -0.96
CA ALA A 80 -7.09 -5.58 -1.12
C ALA A 80 -6.85 -6.11 -2.54
N GLU A 81 -7.85 -6.72 -3.17
CA GLU A 81 -7.78 -7.17 -4.56
C GLU A 81 -7.56 -5.98 -5.52
N VAL A 82 -8.31 -4.90 -5.35
CA VAL A 82 -8.14 -3.67 -6.16
C VAL A 82 -6.78 -3.03 -5.89
N LEU A 83 -6.32 -2.97 -4.64
CA LEU A 83 -5.00 -2.43 -4.30
C LEU A 83 -3.87 -3.21 -4.98
N HIS A 84 -3.92 -4.54 -4.96
CA HIS A 84 -2.93 -5.39 -5.61
C HIS A 84 -2.99 -5.40 -7.14
N SER A 85 -4.08 -4.93 -7.74
CA SER A 85 -4.20 -4.84 -9.20
C SER A 85 -3.17 -3.91 -9.85
N THR A 86 -2.66 -2.93 -9.09
CA THR A 86 -1.68 -1.95 -9.57
C THR A 86 -0.37 -1.97 -8.78
N ASN A 87 -0.39 -2.39 -7.52
CA ASN A 87 0.77 -2.37 -6.65
C ASN A 87 1.17 -3.78 -6.20
N ASN A 88 2.39 -4.18 -6.57
CA ASN A 88 2.93 -5.48 -6.16
C ASN A 88 3.25 -5.54 -4.65
N PHE A 89 3.47 -4.40 -4.00
CA PHE A 89 3.95 -4.32 -2.62
C PHE A 89 3.36 -3.18 -1.78
N PRO A 90 2.05 -3.20 -1.53
CA PRO A 90 1.37 -2.23 -0.69
C PRO A 90 1.93 -2.17 0.75
N GLU A 91 2.55 -3.23 1.25
CA GLU A 91 3.09 -3.34 2.62
C GLU A 91 4.14 -2.26 2.89
N PHE A 92 5.04 -2.03 1.93
CA PHE A 92 6.12 -1.07 2.09
C PHE A 92 5.78 0.30 1.50
N THR A 93 4.93 0.39 0.48
CA THR A 93 4.48 1.70 -0.03
C THR A 93 3.59 2.39 1.00
N GLY A 94 2.66 1.67 1.65
CA GLY A 94 1.83 2.19 2.74
C GLY A 94 2.62 2.67 3.98
N ARG A 95 3.88 2.23 4.13
CA ARG A 95 4.76 2.64 5.23
C ARG A 95 5.78 3.71 4.84
N ILE A 96 6.46 3.57 3.71
CA ILE A 96 7.62 4.39 3.36
C ILE A 96 7.31 5.49 2.35
N CYS A 97 6.30 5.31 1.50
CA CYS A 97 5.99 6.26 0.42
C CYS A 97 5.85 7.68 0.99
N PRO A 98 6.39 8.72 0.32
CA PRO A 98 6.18 10.11 0.71
C PRO A 98 4.76 10.61 0.38
N ALA A 99 3.86 9.74 -0.06
CA ALA A 99 2.45 10.01 -0.38
C ALA A 99 2.25 11.17 -1.41
N PRO A 100 2.88 11.12 -2.60
CA PRO A 100 2.66 12.13 -3.64
C PRO A 100 1.19 12.17 -4.12
N CYS A 101 0.46 11.07 -3.97
CA CYS A 101 -0.98 10.99 -4.20
C CYS A 101 -1.80 11.87 -3.24
N GLU A 102 -1.36 12.05 -1.99
CA GLU A 102 -2.00 12.96 -1.03
C GLU A 102 -1.71 14.41 -1.41
N ALA A 103 -0.47 14.71 -1.81
CA ALA A 103 -0.10 16.03 -2.31
C ALA A 103 -0.90 16.44 -3.57
N ALA A 104 -1.20 15.47 -4.44
CA ALA A 104 -2.00 15.66 -5.65
C ALA A 104 -3.52 15.56 -5.41
N CYS A 105 -3.98 15.26 -4.21
CA CYS A 105 -5.41 15.12 -3.92
C CYS A 105 -6.13 16.45 -4.15
N THR A 106 -7.26 16.46 -4.86
CA THR A 106 -8.06 17.67 -5.10
C THR A 106 -8.47 18.36 -3.79
N LEU A 107 -8.73 17.59 -2.73
CA LEU A 107 -9.10 18.14 -1.42
C LEU A 107 -7.94 18.94 -0.78
N ASN A 108 -6.69 18.62 -1.14
CA ASN A 108 -5.48 19.31 -0.67
C ASN A 108 -5.34 20.76 -1.18
N ILE A 109 -6.21 21.19 -2.09
CA ILE A 109 -6.19 22.57 -2.61
C ILE A 109 -6.72 23.55 -1.55
N ASP A 110 -7.84 23.20 -0.91
CA ASP A 110 -8.56 24.09 0.02
C ASP A 110 -8.62 23.55 1.46
N ASP A 111 -8.32 22.27 1.68
CA ASP A 111 -8.36 21.59 2.98
C ASP A 111 -7.24 20.52 3.07
N VAL A 112 -7.29 19.62 4.05
CA VAL A 112 -6.36 18.52 4.22
C VAL A 112 -6.76 17.29 3.38
N PRO A 113 -5.80 16.59 2.75
CA PRO A 113 -6.10 15.50 1.82
C PRO A 113 -6.70 14.29 2.54
N VAL A 114 -7.25 13.37 1.75
CA VAL A 114 -7.59 12.02 2.25
C VAL A 114 -6.33 11.33 2.75
N ALA A 115 -6.41 10.60 3.86
CA ALA A 115 -5.29 9.84 4.43
C ALA A 115 -4.97 8.55 3.63
N ILE A 116 -4.70 8.72 2.33
CA ILE A 116 -4.54 7.65 1.32
C ILE A 116 -3.50 6.63 1.77
N LYS A 117 -2.32 7.09 2.22
CA LYS A 117 -1.24 6.19 2.65
C LYS A 117 -1.62 5.36 3.88
N THR A 118 -2.37 5.97 4.81
CA THR A 118 -2.84 5.28 6.02
C THR A 118 -3.84 4.18 5.66
N ILE A 119 -4.78 4.48 4.76
CA ILE A 119 -5.77 3.51 4.29
C ILE A 119 -5.10 2.38 3.51
N GLU A 120 -4.15 2.68 2.61
CA GLU A 120 -3.34 1.67 1.90
C GLU A 120 -2.66 0.69 2.87
N CYS A 121 -2.01 1.21 3.91
CA CYS A 121 -1.34 0.40 4.94
C CYS A 121 -2.34 -0.48 5.70
N ALA A 122 -3.50 0.05 6.07
CA ALA A 122 -4.52 -0.70 6.79
C ALA A 122 -5.12 -1.84 5.97
N ILE A 123 -5.39 -1.60 4.68
CA ILE A 123 -5.91 -2.64 3.76
C ILE A 123 -4.96 -3.84 3.73
N ILE A 124 -3.67 -3.59 3.50
CA ILE A 124 -2.70 -4.68 3.35
C ILE A 124 -2.40 -5.39 4.68
N ASP A 125 -2.31 -4.65 5.79
CA ASP A 125 -2.09 -5.24 7.10
C ASP A 125 -3.24 -6.18 7.49
N ARG A 126 -4.48 -5.77 7.22
CA ARG A 126 -5.67 -6.61 7.42
C ARG A 126 -5.66 -7.81 6.48
N ALA A 127 -5.40 -7.61 5.19
CA ALA A 127 -5.38 -8.70 4.22
C ALA A 127 -4.34 -9.78 4.57
N TRP A 128 -3.20 -9.38 5.13
CA TRP A 128 -2.20 -10.30 5.65
C TRP A 128 -2.69 -11.04 6.90
N GLN A 129 -3.25 -10.34 7.89
CA GLN A 129 -3.75 -10.93 9.13
C GLN A 129 -4.88 -11.94 8.89
N GLU A 130 -5.77 -11.64 7.94
CA GLU A 130 -6.91 -12.49 7.55
C GLU A 130 -6.51 -13.62 6.58
N GLY A 131 -5.24 -13.66 6.14
CA GLY A 131 -4.73 -14.71 5.25
C GLY A 131 -5.26 -14.66 3.82
N TRP A 132 -5.71 -13.49 3.34
CA TRP A 132 -6.21 -13.32 1.98
C TRP A 132 -5.08 -13.30 0.94
N ILE A 133 -3.87 -12.90 1.35
CA ILE A 133 -2.70 -12.83 0.48
C ILE A 133 -2.17 -14.25 0.22
N THR A 134 -2.43 -14.74 -0.99
CA THR A 134 -1.99 -16.07 -1.44
C THR A 134 -1.24 -15.96 -2.77
N PRO A 135 -0.32 -16.89 -3.09
CA PRO A 135 0.40 -16.84 -4.35
C PRO A 135 -0.53 -17.13 -5.53
N GLU A 136 -0.54 -16.23 -6.51
CA GLU A 136 -1.16 -16.46 -7.82
C GLU A 136 -0.25 -17.35 -8.67
N ILE A 137 -0.58 -18.63 -8.75
CA ILE A 137 0.17 -19.61 -9.54
C ILE A 137 -0.37 -19.62 -10.96
N ALA A 138 0.51 -19.45 -11.95
CA ALA A 138 0.14 -19.54 -13.36
C ALA A 138 -0.40 -20.95 -13.71
N GLU A 139 -1.59 -21.02 -14.30
CA GLU A 139 -2.21 -22.27 -14.75
C GLU A 139 -1.42 -22.95 -15.88
N HIS A 140 -0.77 -22.15 -16.73
CA HIS A 140 -0.01 -22.62 -17.87
C HIS A 140 1.44 -22.12 -17.82
N LYS A 141 2.39 -23.02 -18.12
CA LYS A 141 3.80 -22.67 -18.25
C LYS A 141 4.12 -22.33 -19.70
N THR A 142 4.85 -21.23 -19.88
CA THR A 142 5.30 -20.76 -21.20
C THR A 142 6.51 -21.53 -21.74
N GLY A 143 7.20 -22.29 -20.90
CA GLY A 143 8.48 -22.96 -21.21
C GLY A 143 9.68 -22.01 -21.35
N LYS A 144 9.49 -20.70 -21.22
CA LYS A 144 10.57 -19.70 -21.27
C LYS A 144 11.22 -19.56 -19.90
N ARG A 145 12.55 -19.40 -19.90
CA ARG A 145 13.37 -19.16 -18.71
C ARG A 145 13.86 -17.71 -18.70
N VAL A 146 13.75 -17.04 -17.56
CA VAL A 146 14.15 -15.63 -17.39
C VAL A 146 15.05 -15.50 -16.17
N ALA A 147 16.16 -14.78 -16.31
CA ALA A 147 17.04 -14.41 -15.21
C ALA A 147 16.79 -12.95 -14.82
N VAL A 148 16.55 -12.71 -13.53
CA VAL A 148 16.43 -11.37 -12.95
C VAL A 148 17.65 -11.13 -12.05
N VAL A 149 18.40 -10.06 -12.28
CA VAL A 149 19.61 -9.73 -11.51
C VAL A 149 19.28 -8.63 -10.50
N GLY A 150 19.34 -8.96 -9.22
CA GLY A 150 18.99 -8.11 -8.09
C GLY A 150 17.61 -8.43 -7.50
N SER A 151 17.52 -8.53 -6.17
CA SER A 151 16.30 -8.83 -5.43
C SER A 151 15.69 -7.62 -4.71
N GLY A 152 15.97 -6.40 -5.19
CA GLY A 152 15.28 -5.19 -4.73
C GLY A 152 13.82 -5.15 -5.20
N PRO A 153 13.07 -4.09 -4.85
CA PRO A 153 11.66 -3.92 -5.22
C PRO A 153 11.39 -4.15 -6.71
N SER A 154 12.23 -3.59 -7.59
CA SER A 154 12.09 -3.72 -9.04
C SER A 154 12.26 -5.17 -9.52
N GLY A 155 13.28 -5.87 -9.02
CA GLY A 155 13.57 -7.25 -9.37
C GLY A 155 12.48 -8.20 -8.88
N LEU A 156 12.00 -8.01 -7.65
CA LEU A 156 10.94 -8.84 -7.09
C LEU A 156 9.58 -8.59 -7.78
N ALA A 157 9.23 -7.32 -8.09
CA ALA A 157 8.02 -7.01 -8.86
C ALA A 157 8.06 -7.65 -10.25
N CYS A 158 9.19 -7.49 -10.96
CA CYS A 158 9.40 -8.11 -12.28
C CYS A 158 9.29 -9.63 -12.21
N ALA A 159 9.96 -10.25 -11.23
CA ALA A 159 9.91 -11.70 -11.05
C ALA A 159 8.50 -12.21 -10.74
N GLN A 160 7.75 -11.50 -9.89
CA GLN A 160 6.36 -11.85 -9.56
C GLN A 160 5.48 -11.82 -10.81
N GLN A 161 5.50 -10.72 -11.57
CA GLN A 161 4.67 -10.58 -12.77
C GLN A 161 5.02 -11.62 -13.84
N LEU A 162 6.32 -11.90 -14.06
CA LEU A 162 6.76 -12.93 -14.99
C LEU A 162 6.38 -14.34 -14.53
N ALA A 163 6.45 -14.62 -13.23
CA ALA A 163 6.04 -15.91 -12.66
C ALA A 163 4.52 -16.14 -12.84
N ARG A 164 3.70 -15.09 -12.60
CA ARG A 164 2.25 -15.09 -12.86
C ARG A 164 1.91 -15.27 -14.34
N ALA A 165 2.74 -14.75 -15.24
CA ALA A 165 2.64 -14.98 -16.68
C ALA A 165 3.10 -16.39 -17.13
N GLY A 166 3.55 -17.24 -16.19
CA GLY A 166 3.93 -18.63 -16.47
C GLY A 166 5.37 -18.83 -16.95
N HIS A 167 6.25 -17.84 -16.76
CA HIS A 167 7.69 -18.01 -17.00
C HIS A 167 8.37 -18.74 -15.83
N ASP A 168 9.48 -19.42 -16.12
CA ASP A 168 10.40 -19.92 -15.10
C ASP A 168 11.44 -18.85 -14.79
N VAL A 169 11.34 -18.23 -13.62
CA VAL A 169 12.11 -17.05 -13.25
C VAL A 169 13.12 -17.40 -12.17
N THR A 170 14.40 -17.11 -12.42
CA THR A 170 15.45 -17.22 -11.41
C THR A 170 15.94 -15.82 -11.04
N VAL A 171 15.86 -15.48 -9.74
CA VAL A 171 16.38 -14.22 -9.20
C VAL A 171 17.79 -14.45 -8.65
N TYR A 172 18.76 -13.68 -9.13
CA TYR A 172 20.15 -13.71 -8.68
C TYR A 172 20.41 -12.51 -7.78
N GLU A 173 20.75 -12.76 -6.52
CA GLU A 173 21.09 -11.72 -5.54
C GLU A 173 22.55 -11.86 -5.11
N LYS A 174 23.25 -10.71 -4.97
CA LYS A 174 24.64 -10.67 -4.52
C LYS A 174 24.74 -10.83 -3.00
N ASN A 175 23.79 -10.27 -2.26
CA ASN A 175 23.77 -10.27 -0.80
C ASN A 175 23.24 -11.61 -0.24
N ALA A 176 23.49 -11.84 1.05
CA ALA A 176 23.08 -13.07 1.72
C ALA A 176 21.56 -13.21 1.91
N ARG A 177 20.80 -12.10 1.89
CA ARG A 177 19.34 -12.06 2.04
C ARG A 177 18.73 -11.26 0.89
N ILE A 178 17.52 -11.63 0.50
CA ILE A 178 16.76 -10.92 -0.53
C ILE A 178 16.15 -9.61 0.00
N GLY A 179 15.73 -8.72 -0.90
CA GLY A 179 14.99 -7.49 -0.59
C GLY A 179 15.76 -6.20 -0.87
N GLY A 180 17.04 -6.27 -1.23
CA GLY A 180 17.86 -5.10 -1.52
C GLY A 180 17.88 -4.09 -0.37
N LEU A 181 17.63 -2.81 -0.66
CA LEU A 181 17.60 -1.76 0.37
C LEU A 181 16.40 -1.86 1.32
N LEU A 182 15.34 -2.59 0.96
CA LEU A 182 14.27 -2.89 1.94
C LEU A 182 14.82 -3.75 3.07
N ARG A 183 15.83 -4.59 2.80
CA ARG A 183 16.41 -5.48 3.81
C ARG A 183 17.62 -4.90 4.51
N TYR A 184 18.42 -4.12 3.79
CA TYR A 184 19.73 -3.66 4.27
C TYR A 184 19.85 -2.14 4.45
N GLY A 185 18.87 -1.37 4.00
CA GLY A 185 18.93 0.10 4.00
C GLY A 185 17.93 0.74 4.96
N ILE A 186 16.65 0.40 4.80
CA ILE A 186 15.58 1.03 5.58
C ILE A 186 15.54 0.37 6.97
N PRO A 187 15.59 1.14 8.07
CA PRO A 187 15.52 0.59 9.41
C PRO A 187 14.17 -0.06 9.72
N ASP A 188 14.19 -1.09 10.57
CA ASP A 188 13.01 -1.87 10.96
C ASP A 188 11.89 -0.99 11.56
N PHE A 189 12.21 0.07 12.31
CA PHE A 189 11.19 0.95 12.92
C PHE A 189 10.35 1.74 11.90
N LYS A 190 10.68 1.67 10.61
CA LYS A 190 9.90 2.25 9.51
C LYS A 190 9.09 1.20 8.73
N MET A 191 9.25 -0.10 8.99
CA MET A 191 8.71 -1.18 8.16
C MET A 191 8.25 -2.46 8.89
N GLU A 192 8.61 -2.66 10.17
CA GLU A 192 8.38 -3.91 10.92
C GLU A 192 7.24 -3.82 11.94
#